data_AF-A0A352NWV4-F1
#
_entry.id   AF-A0A352NWV4-F1
#
_cell.length_a   1.000
_cell.length_b   1.000
_cell.length_c   1.000
_cell.angle_alpha   90.00
_cell.angle_beta   90.00
_cell.angle_gamma   90.00
#
_symmetry.space_group_name_H-M   'P 1'
#
loop_
_entity.id
_entity.type
_entity.pdbx_description
1 polymer ?
#
loop_
_entity_poly.entity_id
_entity_poly.type
_entity_poly.pdbx_seq_one_letter_code
_entity_poly.pdbx_strand_id
1 'polypeptide(L)'
;KNGSVVEGESNIPQEAIRQNSSIDRIFIEPENARALKEAVDAILDADAVILGPGSLYTSVIPNLLVKDIAGEMRNTNALKLYVSNIMTQPGETDGFAVEDHIRTIFDHVGSGIIDYVIVNVGKINRELEGKYKEEESHLVKINEEAISSLGVKVIEGDFISAKNGLIRHNSEKLASILIETIMDKKLLYDRKKIIEYFYLSERLKEIKR
;
A
#
# COMPACT_ATOMS: atom_id res chain seq x y z
N LYS A 1 15.24 6.88 -14.40
CA LYS A 1 14.79 7.54 -15.66
C LYS A 1 15.94 7.94 -16.59
N ASN A 2 17.15 8.17 -16.07
CA ASN A 2 18.34 8.51 -16.86
C ASN A 2 19.01 7.34 -17.63
N GLY A 3 18.41 6.15 -17.66
CA GLY A 3 18.97 4.96 -18.32
C GLY A 3 19.98 4.15 -17.50
N SER A 4 20.40 4.63 -16.33
CA SER A 4 21.26 3.86 -15.41
C SER A 4 20.52 2.66 -14.83
N VAL A 5 21.23 1.53 -14.68
CA VAL A 5 20.76 0.36 -13.95
C VAL A 5 21.48 0.32 -12.60
N VAL A 6 20.71 0.15 -11.53
CA VAL A 6 21.21 0.05 -10.15
C VAL A 6 20.75 -1.28 -9.59
N GLU A 7 21.70 -2.04 -9.01
CA GLU A 7 21.44 -3.34 -8.41
C GLU A 7 21.52 -3.26 -6.88
N GLY A 8 20.64 -4.02 -6.22
CA GLY A 8 20.56 -4.11 -4.76
C GLY A 8 19.55 -3.14 -4.16
N GLU A 9 18.60 -3.69 -3.38
CA GLU A 9 17.51 -2.95 -2.71
C GLU A 9 18.02 -1.72 -1.96
N SER A 10 19.06 -1.89 -1.14
CA SER A 10 19.63 -0.81 -0.32
C SER A 10 20.32 0.30 -1.12
N ASN A 11 20.71 0.02 -2.37
CA ASN A 11 21.39 0.99 -3.23
C ASN A 11 20.41 1.87 -4.02
N ILE A 12 19.24 1.35 -4.36
CA ILE A 12 18.29 2.00 -5.28
C ILE A 12 17.95 3.44 -4.85
N PRO A 13 17.51 3.71 -3.61
CA PRO A 13 17.13 5.08 -3.22
C PRO A 13 18.35 6.00 -3.16
N GLN A 14 19.48 5.50 -2.67
CA GLN A 14 20.72 6.28 -2.53
C GLN A 14 21.27 6.69 -3.89
N GLU A 15 21.20 5.80 -4.87
CA GLU A 15 21.64 6.06 -6.23
C GLU A 15 20.70 7.01 -6.97
N ALA A 16 19.39 6.90 -6.76
CA ALA A 16 18.41 7.84 -7.32
C ALA A 16 18.70 9.28 -6.85
N ILE A 17 18.97 9.45 -5.55
CA ILE A 17 19.37 10.74 -4.96
C ILE A 17 20.72 11.19 -5.54
N ARG A 18 21.76 10.34 -5.49
CA ARG A 18 23.11 10.66 -5.97
C ARG A 18 23.14 11.09 -7.43
N GLN A 19 22.34 10.42 -8.26
CA GLN A 19 22.26 10.68 -9.70
C GLN A 19 21.24 11.77 -10.04
N ASN A 20 20.52 12.31 -9.05
CA ASN A 20 19.43 13.27 -9.22
C ASN A 20 18.44 12.81 -10.31
N SER A 21 18.02 11.54 -10.24
CA SER A 21 17.12 10.92 -11.22
C SER A 21 16.15 9.97 -10.54
N SER A 22 14.86 10.16 -10.82
CA SER A 22 13.81 9.28 -10.30
C SER A 22 13.91 7.87 -10.87
N ILE A 23 13.41 6.89 -10.12
CA ILE A 23 13.22 5.51 -10.59
C ILE A 23 12.25 5.53 -11.77
N ASP A 24 12.55 4.73 -12.80
CA ASP A 24 11.68 4.54 -13.96
C ASP A 24 10.84 3.27 -13.80
N ARG A 25 11.53 2.15 -13.54
CA ARG A 25 10.94 0.85 -13.24
C ARG A 25 11.91 0.03 -12.40
N ILE A 26 11.39 -1.00 -11.74
CA ILE A 26 12.19 -2.05 -11.10
C ILE A 26 11.90 -3.42 -11.71
N PHE A 27 12.82 -4.35 -11.54
CA PHE A 27 12.68 -5.74 -11.93
C PHE A 27 13.40 -6.64 -10.90
N ILE A 28 13.09 -7.93 -10.92
CA ILE A 28 13.75 -8.94 -10.08
C ILE A 28 14.65 -9.84 -10.93
N GLU A 29 15.71 -10.35 -10.31
CA GLU A 29 16.57 -11.38 -10.88
C GLU A 29 16.62 -12.60 -9.94
N PRO A 30 16.30 -13.80 -10.42
CA PRO A 30 15.89 -14.14 -11.79
C PRO A 30 14.46 -13.67 -12.14
N GLU A 31 14.23 -13.24 -13.39
CA GLU A 31 12.93 -12.71 -13.86
C GLU A 31 11.78 -13.76 -13.80
N ASN A 32 12.14 -15.04 -13.82
CA ASN A 32 11.22 -16.18 -13.77
C ASN A 32 11.14 -16.81 -12.37
N ALA A 33 11.46 -16.06 -11.32
CA ALA A 33 11.23 -16.47 -9.94
C ALA A 33 9.78 -16.97 -9.76
N ARG A 34 9.64 -18.06 -9.00
CA ARG A 34 8.35 -18.71 -8.73
C ARG A 34 7.93 -18.46 -7.29
N ALA A 35 6.63 -18.29 -7.09
CA ALA A 35 6.08 -18.21 -5.75
C ALA A 35 6.10 -19.58 -5.07
N LEU A 36 6.17 -19.58 -3.74
CA LEU A 36 5.83 -20.77 -2.95
C LEU A 36 4.35 -21.10 -3.16
N LYS A 37 4.02 -22.39 -3.23
CA LYS A 37 2.65 -22.84 -3.44
C LYS A 37 1.73 -22.33 -2.33
N GLU A 38 2.22 -22.32 -1.09
CA GLU A 38 1.51 -21.86 0.10
C GLU A 38 1.14 -20.37 0.01
N ALA A 39 1.97 -19.54 -0.64
CA ALA A 39 1.67 -18.14 -0.85
C ALA A 39 0.56 -17.95 -1.89
N VAL A 40 0.58 -18.75 -2.96
CA VAL A 40 -0.46 -18.78 -3.99
C VAL A 40 -1.79 -19.25 -3.39
N ASP A 41 -1.79 -20.37 -2.67
CA ASP A 41 -2.97 -20.91 -2.01
C ASP A 41 -3.56 -19.88 -1.02
N ALA A 42 -2.70 -19.20 -0.24
CA ALA A 42 -3.14 -18.16 0.70
C ALA A 42 -3.84 -16.97 0.01
N ILE A 43 -3.39 -16.55 -1.17
CA ILE A 43 -4.05 -15.48 -1.95
C ILE A 43 -5.42 -15.92 -2.47
N LEU A 44 -5.53 -17.19 -2.89
CA LEU A 44 -6.77 -17.77 -3.42
C LEU A 44 -7.83 -17.96 -2.33
N ASP A 45 -7.41 -18.36 -1.13
CA ASP A 45 -8.30 -18.63 0.01
C ASP A 45 -8.63 -17.38 0.84
N ALA A 46 -7.92 -16.26 0.62
CA ALA A 46 -8.10 -15.06 1.41
C ALA A 46 -9.48 -14.39 1.22
N ASP A 47 -10.02 -13.84 2.30
CA ASP A 47 -11.14 -12.88 2.23
C ASP A 47 -10.70 -11.53 1.68
N ALA A 48 -9.47 -11.15 2.00
CA ALA A 48 -8.85 -9.92 1.55
C ALA A 48 -7.32 -10.05 1.49
N VAL A 49 -6.72 -9.36 0.54
CA VAL A 49 -5.27 -9.20 0.42
C VAL A 49 -4.93 -7.72 0.61
N ILE A 50 -3.97 -7.44 1.50
CA ILE A 50 -3.55 -6.10 1.84
C ILE A 50 -2.13 -5.88 1.32
N LEU A 51 -1.98 -4.91 0.43
CA LEU A 51 -0.72 -4.44 -0.10
C LEU A 51 -0.22 -3.26 0.76
N GLY A 52 1.00 -3.38 1.28
CA GLY A 52 1.59 -2.35 2.13
C GLY A 52 0.99 -2.27 3.56
N PRO A 53 1.26 -1.19 4.30
CA PRO A 53 2.11 -0.07 3.89
C PRO A 53 3.58 -0.49 3.77
N GLY A 54 4.38 0.27 3.02
CA GLY A 54 5.79 -0.02 2.84
C GLY A 54 6.38 0.75 1.67
N SER A 55 7.70 0.71 1.52
CA SER A 55 8.37 1.35 0.38
C SER A 55 7.81 0.82 -0.94
N LEU A 56 7.45 1.73 -1.83
CA LEU A 56 6.74 1.37 -3.06
C LEU A 56 7.60 0.47 -3.94
N TYR A 57 8.83 0.90 -4.24
CA TYR A 57 9.74 0.19 -5.14
C TYR A 57 10.53 -0.89 -4.42
N THR A 58 10.83 -0.74 -3.13
CA THR A 58 11.69 -1.70 -2.41
C THR A 58 10.94 -2.69 -1.53
N SER A 59 9.62 -2.55 -1.33
CA SER A 59 8.83 -3.50 -0.51
C SER A 59 7.54 -3.99 -1.16
N VAL A 60 6.74 -3.10 -1.76
CA VAL A 60 5.43 -3.49 -2.31
C VAL A 60 5.57 -4.14 -3.69
N ILE A 61 6.12 -3.42 -4.65
CA ILE A 61 6.24 -3.87 -6.05
C ILE A 61 7.09 -5.15 -6.19
N PRO A 62 8.23 -5.35 -5.48
CA PRO A 62 9.04 -6.56 -5.64
C PRO A 62 8.27 -7.87 -5.41
N ASN A 63 7.34 -7.89 -4.46
CA ASN A 63 6.49 -9.06 -4.20
C ASN A 63 5.54 -9.33 -5.38
N LEU A 64 5.06 -8.28 -6.04
CA LEU A 64 4.14 -8.37 -7.17
C LEU A 64 4.85 -8.71 -8.49
N LEU A 65 6.17 -8.46 -8.60
CA LEU A 65 6.96 -8.82 -9.78
C LEU A 65 7.10 -10.34 -9.95
N VAL A 66 6.84 -11.13 -8.91
CA VAL A 66 6.71 -12.58 -9.02
C VAL A 66 5.42 -12.88 -9.79
N LYS A 67 5.55 -13.36 -11.04
CA LYS A 67 4.44 -13.48 -11.99
C LYS A 67 3.26 -14.32 -11.47
N ASP A 68 3.55 -15.35 -10.68
CA ASP A 68 2.53 -16.20 -10.04
C ASP A 68 1.68 -15.36 -9.06
N ILE A 69 2.31 -14.51 -8.23
CA ILE A 69 1.61 -13.64 -7.27
C ILE A 69 0.71 -12.64 -7.98
N ALA A 70 1.23 -11.88 -8.96
CA ALA A 70 0.41 -10.92 -9.70
C ALA A 70 -0.70 -11.60 -10.52
N GLY A 71 -0.46 -12.81 -11.02
CA GLY A 71 -1.48 -13.63 -11.67
C GLY A 71 -2.65 -13.91 -10.74
N GLU A 72 -2.37 -14.45 -9.56
CA GLU A 72 -3.42 -14.80 -8.59
C GLU A 72 -4.11 -13.59 -7.98
N MET A 73 -3.41 -12.47 -7.80
CA MET A 73 -4.03 -11.21 -7.39
C MET A 73 -5.11 -10.72 -8.37
N ARG A 74 -4.99 -11.01 -9.67
CA ARG A 74 -6.04 -10.67 -10.65
C ARG A 74 -7.18 -11.68 -10.67
N ASN A 75 -6.92 -12.94 -10.37
CA ASN A 75 -7.88 -14.04 -10.45
C ASN A 75 -8.65 -14.28 -9.15
N THR A 76 -8.10 -13.87 -8.00
CA THR A 76 -8.71 -14.08 -6.69
C THR A 76 -10.01 -13.27 -6.53
N ASN A 77 -10.96 -13.86 -5.79
CA ASN A 77 -12.17 -13.17 -5.35
C ASN A 77 -11.95 -12.38 -4.05
N ALA A 78 -10.76 -12.42 -3.46
CA ALA A 78 -10.41 -11.65 -2.27
C ALA A 78 -10.57 -10.15 -2.54
N LEU A 79 -10.97 -9.40 -1.51
CA LEU A 79 -10.96 -7.95 -1.55
C LEU A 79 -9.51 -7.44 -1.56
N LYS A 80 -9.14 -6.60 -2.54
CA LYS A 80 -7.76 -6.14 -2.71
C LYS A 80 -7.60 -4.71 -2.23
N LEU A 81 -6.87 -4.57 -1.13
CA LEU A 81 -6.68 -3.31 -0.40
C LEU A 81 -5.23 -2.85 -0.56
N TYR A 82 -4.99 -1.59 -0.93
CA TYR A 82 -3.67 -0.98 -0.87
C TYR A 82 -3.63 0.05 0.25
N VAL A 83 -2.63 -0.01 1.14
CA VAL A 83 -2.41 1.02 2.16
C VAL A 83 -1.34 1.98 1.65
N SER A 84 -1.76 3.21 1.35
CA SER A 84 -0.86 4.25 0.86
C SER A 84 0.12 4.67 1.95
N ASN A 85 1.32 5.10 1.54
CA ASN A 85 2.26 5.73 2.44
C ASN A 85 1.71 7.08 2.92
N ILE A 86 2.03 7.47 4.16
CA ILE A 86 1.66 8.78 4.71
C ILE A 86 2.56 9.87 4.12
N MET A 87 3.85 9.55 3.97
CA MET A 87 4.89 10.46 3.50
C MET A 87 5.56 9.90 2.24
N THR A 88 6.00 10.77 1.34
CA THR A 88 6.90 10.42 0.24
C THR A 88 8.26 9.99 0.77
N GLN A 89 8.93 9.11 0.04
CA GLN A 89 10.25 8.60 0.40
C GLN A 89 11.32 9.15 -0.56
N PRO A 90 12.33 9.86 -0.04
CA PRO A 90 13.43 10.40 -0.85
C PRO A 90 14.10 9.33 -1.71
N GLY A 91 14.25 9.60 -3.00
CA GLY A 91 14.85 8.69 -3.97
C GLY A 91 13.93 7.57 -4.46
N GLU A 92 12.74 7.41 -3.90
CA GLU A 92 11.75 6.42 -4.35
C GLU A 92 10.50 7.10 -4.93
N THR A 93 9.80 7.89 -4.12
CA THR A 93 8.46 8.41 -4.44
C THR A 93 8.40 9.93 -4.33
N ASP A 94 9.48 10.61 -4.70
CA ASP A 94 9.58 12.07 -4.65
C ASP A 94 8.44 12.73 -5.42
N GLY A 95 7.66 13.57 -4.73
CA GLY A 95 6.53 14.29 -5.30
C GLY A 95 5.31 13.45 -5.68
N PHE A 96 5.29 12.15 -5.35
CA PHE A 96 4.17 11.28 -5.69
C PHE A 96 2.91 11.64 -4.89
N ALA A 97 1.77 11.66 -5.58
CA ALA A 97 0.45 11.55 -4.98
C ALA A 97 -0.01 10.08 -4.92
N VAL A 98 -1.13 9.79 -4.26
CA VAL A 98 -1.66 8.41 -4.12
C VAL A 98 -1.90 7.76 -5.48
N GLU A 99 -2.47 8.50 -6.44
CA GLU A 99 -2.71 8.01 -7.80
C GLU A 99 -1.42 7.65 -8.54
N ASP A 100 -0.29 8.29 -8.22
CA ASP A 100 1.01 7.95 -8.82
C ASP A 100 1.56 6.65 -8.24
N HIS A 101 1.32 6.37 -6.95
CA HIS A 101 1.66 5.07 -6.36
C HIS A 101 0.87 3.95 -7.04
N ILE A 102 -0.45 4.14 -7.22
CA ILE A 102 -1.33 3.17 -7.87
C ILE A 102 -0.93 2.99 -9.34
N ARG A 103 -0.72 4.08 -10.09
CA ARG A 103 -0.24 4.01 -11.48
C ARG A 103 1.06 3.26 -11.58
N THR A 104 2.02 3.55 -10.71
CA THR A 104 3.31 2.86 -10.69
C THR A 104 3.12 1.36 -10.47
N ILE A 105 2.28 0.94 -9.51
CA ILE A 105 1.97 -0.48 -9.31
C ILE A 105 1.36 -1.09 -10.59
N PHE A 106 0.39 -0.43 -11.20
CA PHE A 106 -0.25 -0.91 -12.43
C PHE A 106 0.69 -0.92 -13.64
N ASP A 107 1.63 0.00 -13.75
CA ASP A 107 2.61 0.04 -14.82
C ASP A 107 3.59 -1.14 -14.73
N HIS A 108 3.86 -1.64 -13.51
CA HIS A 108 4.75 -2.78 -13.30
C HIS A 108 4.05 -4.13 -13.48
N VAL A 109 2.81 -4.26 -13.00
CA VAL A 109 2.15 -5.58 -12.91
C VAL A 109 0.73 -5.59 -13.47
N GLY A 110 0.32 -4.56 -14.20
CA GLY A 110 -1.04 -4.44 -14.75
C GLY A 110 -2.10 -4.05 -13.72
N SER A 111 -3.29 -3.67 -14.22
CA SER A 111 -4.45 -3.29 -13.41
C SER A 111 -5.22 -4.50 -12.85
N GLY A 112 -6.25 -4.24 -12.04
CA GLY A 112 -7.15 -5.26 -11.48
C GLY A 112 -6.68 -5.92 -10.18
N ILE A 113 -5.58 -5.41 -9.61
CA ILE A 113 -4.98 -5.92 -8.37
C ILE A 113 -5.22 -5.03 -7.14
N ILE A 114 -5.94 -3.92 -7.30
CA ILE A 114 -6.32 -3.01 -6.22
C ILE A 114 -7.79 -2.63 -6.45
N ASP A 115 -8.64 -2.89 -5.45
CA ASP A 115 -10.05 -2.48 -5.46
C ASP A 115 -10.24 -1.19 -4.66
N TYR A 116 -9.54 -1.08 -3.53
CA TYR A 116 -9.63 0.04 -2.60
C TYR A 116 -8.23 0.49 -2.17
N VAL A 117 -8.05 1.80 -1.98
CA VAL A 117 -6.88 2.39 -1.35
C VAL A 117 -7.25 3.03 -0.02
N ILE A 118 -6.47 2.71 1.02
CA ILE A 118 -6.56 3.32 2.34
C ILE A 118 -5.59 4.51 2.36
N VAL A 119 -6.12 5.70 2.62
CA VAL A 119 -5.35 6.95 2.58
C VAL A 119 -5.44 7.71 3.89
N ASN A 120 -4.32 8.30 4.30
CA ASN A 120 -4.29 9.14 5.49
C ASN A 120 -4.73 10.58 5.18
N VAL A 121 -5.77 11.05 5.88
CA VAL A 121 -6.21 12.46 5.88
C VAL A 121 -5.87 13.19 7.19
N GLY A 122 -5.19 12.50 8.11
CA GLY A 122 -4.71 13.09 9.35
C GLY A 122 -3.71 14.22 9.10
N LYS A 123 -3.64 15.18 10.03
CA LYS A 123 -2.70 16.30 9.98
C LYS A 123 -1.50 16.07 10.88
N ILE A 124 -0.33 16.52 10.44
CA ILE A 124 0.89 16.56 11.25
C ILE A 124 1.08 17.96 11.82
N ASN A 125 1.73 18.07 12.98
CA ASN A 125 2.06 19.38 13.56
C ASN A 125 3.18 20.05 12.76
N ARG A 126 3.32 21.37 12.90
CA ARG A 126 4.29 22.17 12.12
C ARG A 126 5.75 21.79 12.38
N GLU A 127 6.07 21.34 13.59
CA GLU A 127 7.43 20.96 13.98
C GLU A 127 7.86 19.68 13.25
N LEU A 128 7.03 18.64 13.29
CA LEU A 128 7.27 17.40 12.56
C LEU A 128 7.22 17.64 11.05
N GLU A 129 6.30 18.47 10.56
CA GLU A 129 6.25 18.86 9.16
C GLU A 129 7.56 19.52 8.70
N GLY A 130 8.14 20.40 9.54
CA GLY A 130 9.44 21.02 9.28
C GLY A 130 10.56 19.99 9.16
N LYS A 131 10.65 19.08 10.13
CA LYS A 131 11.66 18.00 10.13
C LYS A 131 11.60 17.13 8.87
N TYR A 132 10.41 16.70 8.47
CA TYR A 132 10.27 15.87 7.26
C TYR A 132 10.57 16.64 5.97
N LYS A 133 10.25 17.94 5.92
CA LYS A 133 10.63 18.80 4.79
C LYS A 133 12.14 18.97 4.65
N GLU A 134 12.88 19.05 5.76
CA GLU A 134 14.35 19.08 5.75
C GLU A 134 14.96 17.78 5.18
N GLU A 135 14.23 16.67 5.29
CA GLU A 135 14.58 15.37 4.72
C GLU A 135 13.99 15.16 3.31
N GLU A 136 13.48 16.21 2.64
CA GLU A 136 12.81 16.14 1.32
C GLU A 136 11.61 15.16 1.28
N SER A 137 10.97 14.94 2.43
CA SER A 137 9.81 14.06 2.58
C SER A 137 8.54 14.87 2.86
N HIS A 138 7.49 14.59 2.10
CA HIS A 138 6.24 15.37 2.12
C HIS A 138 5.03 14.46 2.35
N LEU A 139 3.94 15.02 2.91
CA LEU A 139 2.67 14.29 2.95
C LEU A 139 2.25 13.89 1.55
N VAL A 140 1.88 12.62 1.38
CA VAL A 140 1.34 12.11 0.11
C VAL A 140 -0.02 12.76 -0.12
N LYS A 141 -0.17 13.43 -1.27
CA LYS A 141 -1.41 14.12 -1.64
C LYS A 141 -2.44 13.13 -2.16
N ILE A 142 -3.71 13.46 -1.96
CA ILE A 142 -4.85 12.65 -2.40
C ILE A 142 -5.61 13.42 -3.47
N ASN A 143 -5.88 12.76 -4.60
CA ASN A 143 -6.79 13.23 -5.64
C ASN A 143 -7.81 12.14 -5.95
N GLU A 144 -8.99 12.21 -5.32
CA GLU A 144 -10.03 11.18 -5.44
C GLU A 144 -10.51 10.97 -6.87
N GLU A 145 -10.61 12.02 -7.69
CA GLU A 145 -11.02 11.92 -9.09
C GLU A 145 -9.98 11.14 -9.90
N ALA A 146 -8.70 11.44 -9.71
CA ALA A 146 -7.61 10.73 -10.37
C ALA A 146 -7.55 9.26 -9.93
N ILE A 147 -7.74 8.97 -8.64
CA ILE A 147 -7.78 7.59 -8.13
C ILE A 147 -8.98 6.82 -8.70
N SER A 148 -10.16 7.45 -8.73
CA SER A 148 -11.39 6.86 -9.29
C SER A 148 -11.26 6.56 -10.78
N SER A 149 -10.54 7.41 -11.53
CA SER A 149 -10.25 7.20 -12.96
C SER A 149 -9.42 5.94 -13.24
N LEU A 150 -8.67 5.45 -12.23
CA LEU A 150 -7.92 4.20 -12.26
C LEU A 150 -8.77 2.98 -11.87
N GLY A 151 -10.07 3.18 -11.59
CA GLY A 151 -10.98 2.12 -11.14
C GLY A 151 -10.82 1.73 -9.67
N VAL A 152 -10.09 2.52 -8.88
CA VAL A 152 -9.84 2.27 -7.45
C VAL A 152 -10.72 3.18 -6.60
N LYS A 153 -11.27 2.64 -5.50
CA LYS A 153 -12.08 3.42 -4.54
C LYS A 153 -11.25 3.88 -3.36
N VAL A 154 -11.58 5.03 -2.78
CA VAL A 154 -10.84 5.63 -1.67
C VAL A 154 -11.51 5.31 -0.34
N ILE A 155 -10.71 4.99 0.67
CA ILE A 155 -11.12 4.90 2.08
C ILE A 155 -10.20 5.79 2.89
N GLU A 156 -10.77 6.83 3.49
CA GLU A 156 -10.02 7.81 4.25
C GLU A 156 -10.03 7.50 5.74
N GLY A 157 -8.96 7.89 6.42
CA GLY A 157 -8.94 7.98 7.87
C GLY A 157 -7.75 8.73 8.41
N ASP A 158 -7.79 9.08 9.69
CA ASP A 158 -6.64 9.61 10.40
C ASP A 158 -5.82 8.45 10.99
N PHE A 159 -4.75 8.10 10.28
CA PHE A 159 -3.86 7.00 10.66
C PHE A 159 -2.52 7.50 11.19
N ILE A 160 -2.37 8.78 11.54
CA ILE A 160 -1.09 9.27 12.05
C ILE A 160 -0.89 8.81 13.50
N SER A 161 0.30 8.27 13.76
CA SER A 161 0.88 8.12 15.08
C SER A 161 2.26 8.76 15.07
N ALA A 162 2.45 9.80 15.89
CA ALA A 162 3.75 10.38 16.14
C ALA A 162 4.39 9.68 17.35
N LYS A 163 5.38 8.83 17.12
CA LYS A 163 6.16 8.17 18.18
C LYS A 163 7.64 8.45 17.97
N ASN A 164 8.35 8.87 19.01
CA ASN A 164 9.78 9.18 18.97
C ASN A 164 10.18 10.18 17.87
N GLY A 165 9.33 11.16 17.58
CA GLY A 165 9.58 12.16 16.53
C GLY A 165 9.54 11.60 15.10
N LEU A 166 8.89 10.45 14.89
CA LEU A 166 8.63 9.84 13.59
C LEU A 166 7.13 9.67 13.38
N ILE A 167 6.67 9.95 12.16
CA ILE A 167 5.32 9.68 11.68
C ILE A 167 5.24 8.23 11.24
N ARG A 168 4.26 7.50 11.77
CA ARG A 168 3.95 6.12 11.38
C ARG A 168 2.43 5.94 11.30
N HIS A 169 2.02 4.87 10.65
CA HIS A 169 0.64 4.41 10.76
C HIS A 169 0.31 4.03 12.21
N ASN A 170 -0.83 4.49 12.70
CA ASN A 170 -1.45 4.00 13.92
C ASN A 170 -2.00 2.60 13.62
N SER A 171 -1.32 1.57 14.12
CA SER A 171 -1.65 0.17 13.83
C SER A 171 -3.07 -0.22 14.26
N GLU A 172 -3.57 0.31 15.38
CA GLU A 172 -4.92 -0.03 15.88
C GLU A 172 -6.01 0.60 15.01
N LYS A 173 -5.86 1.88 14.66
CA LYS A 173 -6.81 2.57 13.77
C LYS A 173 -6.80 1.97 12.36
N LEU A 174 -5.61 1.65 11.84
CA LEU A 174 -5.45 1.04 10.53
C LEU A 174 -6.05 -0.38 10.49
N ALA A 175 -5.77 -1.21 11.49
CA ALA A 175 -6.38 -2.54 11.58
C ALA A 175 -7.91 -2.45 11.68
N SER A 176 -8.44 -1.51 12.47
CA SER A 176 -9.89 -1.32 12.62
C SER A 176 -10.57 -0.98 11.30
N ILE A 177 -10.05 -0.01 10.53
CA ILE A 177 -10.66 0.37 9.26
C ILE A 177 -10.57 -0.75 8.21
N LEU A 178 -9.46 -1.51 8.20
CA LEU A 178 -9.28 -2.63 7.29
C LEU A 178 -10.32 -3.71 7.59
N ILE A 179 -10.46 -4.10 8.86
CA ILE A 179 -11.44 -5.10 9.29
C ILE A 179 -12.87 -4.62 9.02
N GLU A 180 -13.20 -3.37 9.33
CA GLU A 180 -14.52 -2.78 9.02
C GLU A 180 -14.83 -2.86 7.51
N THR A 181 -13.85 -2.51 6.68
CA THR A 181 -13.99 -2.57 5.22
C THR A 181 -14.23 -4.00 4.75
N ILE A 182 -13.45 -4.96 5.24
CA ILE A 182 -13.58 -6.38 4.88
C ILE A 182 -14.95 -6.89 5.31
N MET A 183 -15.40 -6.55 6.52
CA MET A 183 -16.70 -6.94 7.02
C MET A 183 -17.84 -6.40 6.16
N ASP A 184 -17.81 -5.11 5.83
CA ASP A 184 -18.84 -4.44 5.05
C ASP A 184 -18.92 -4.94 3.61
N LYS A 185 -17.77 -5.17 2.97
CA LYS A 185 -17.70 -5.48 1.53
C LYS A 185 -17.71 -6.97 1.23
N LYS A 186 -17.29 -7.82 2.17
CA LYS A 186 -17.15 -9.27 1.96
C LYS A 186 -18.04 -10.09 2.88
N LEU A 187 -18.03 -9.81 4.19
CA LEU A 187 -18.60 -10.72 5.18
C LEU A 187 -20.10 -10.51 5.43
N LEU A 188 -20.61 -9.27 5.38
CA LEU A 188 -22.02 -8.97 5.65
C LEU A 188 -22.97 -9.75 4.73
N TYR A 189 -22.53 -10.05 3.51
CA TYR A 189 -23.32 -10.76 2.50
C TYR A 189 -23.13 -12.28 2.53
N ASP A 190 -22.18 -12.80 3.32
CA ASP A 190 -21.94 -14.23 3.47
C ASP A 190 -22.62 -14.78 4.73
N ARG A 191 -23.76 -15.46 4.52
CA ARG A 191 -24.53 -16.10 5.61
C ARG A 191 -23.72 -17.13 6.39
N LYS A 192 -22.65 -17.71 5.82
CA LYS A 192 -21.79 -18.67 6.52
C LYS A 192 -20.84 -17.98 7.51
N LYS A 193 -20.56 -16.68 7.34
CA LYS A 193 -19.61 -15.90 8.15
C LYS A 193 -20.27 -14.96 9.15
N ILE A 194 -21.56 -15.13 9.41
CA ILE A 194 -22.32 -14.25 10.31
C ILE A 194 -21.81 -14.28 11.75
N ILE A 195 -21.30 -15.42 12.24
CA ILE A 195 -20.72 -15.54 13.58
C ILE A 195 -19.40 -14.75 13.67
N GLU A 196 -18.53 -14.88 12.67
CA GLU A 196 -17.27 -14.13 12.56
C GLU A 196 -17.55 -12.63 12.51
N TYR A 197 -18.56 -12.22 11.74
CA TYR A 197 -19.01 -10.82 11.68
C TYR A 197 -19.40 -10.28 13.06
N PHE A 198 -20.21 -11.01 13.84
CA PHE A 198 -20.60 -10.58 15.19
C PHE A 198 -19.40 -10.52 16.14
N TYR A 199 -18.49 -11.49 16.08
CA TYR A 199 -17.27 -11.50 16.89
C TYR A 199 -16.38 -10.28 16.61
N LEU A 200 -16.12 -10.00 15.32
CA LEU A 200 -15.31 -8.84 14.92
C LEU A 200 -16.01 -7.52 15.26
N SER A 201 -17.34 -7.45 15.14
CA SER A 201 -18.12 -6.27 15.52
C SER A 201 -17.95 -5.93 17.01
N GLU A 202 -17.97 -6.92 17.90
CA GLU A 202 -17.75 -6.70 19.33
C GLU A 202 -16.33 -6.25 19.63
N ARG A 203 -15.30 -6.88 19.02
CA ARG A 203 -13.89 -6.47 19.16
C ARG A 203 -13.65 -5.02 18.72
N LEU A 204 -14.24 -4.60 17.60
CA LEU A 204 -14.12 -3.23 17.11
C LEU A 204 -14.75 -2.21 18.08
N LYS A 205 -15.85 -2.56 18.75
CA LYS A 205 -16.45 -1.71 19.79
C LYS A 205 -15.53 -1.53 20.99
N GLU A 206 -14.75 -2.55 21.35
CA GLU A 206 -13.77 -2.46 22.43
C GLU A 206 -12.61 -1.52 22.08
N ILE A 207 -12.10 -1.55 20.84
CA ILE A 207 -11.00 -0.69 20.38
C ILE A 207 -11.42 0.78 20.27
N LYS A 208 -12.69 1.05 19.96
CA LYS A 208 -13.23 2.42 19.83
C LYS A 208 -13.63 3.08 21.16
N ARG A 209 -13.62 2.34 22.28
CA ARG A 209 -13.92 2.86 23.63
C ARG A 209 -12.68 3.45 24.28
#